data_AF-G8RLM8-F1
#
_entry.id   AF-G8RLM8-F1
#
_cell.length_a   1.000
_cell.length_b   1.000
_cell.length_c   1.000
_cell.angle_alpha   90.00
_cell.angle_beta   90.00
_cell.angle_gamma   90.00
#
_symmetry.space_group_name_H-M   'P 1'
#
loop_
_entity.id
_entity.type
_entity.pdbx_description
1 polymer ?
#
loop_
_entity_poly.entity_id
_entity_poly.type
_entity_poly.pdbx_seq_one_letter_code
_entity_poly.pdbx_strand_id
1 'polypeptide(L)'
;MTSPLQPILGSSCARATSAAEMRYRINRPIAGRRGVRVIALDGGARAIIERVSSQPWGCARFLSVAEPRRNAGEQGWVSLLDTDGAVSSLADELADADVVVMVATTGGDAAAASIIGAASTVRAIMTAGVVVGEGAAASQTVAVLRPLARVLVVSGHEEDVSDLLSALRV
;
A
#
# COMPACT_ATOMS: atom_id res chain seq x y z
N MET A 1 -15.11 42.91 -52.46
CA MET A 1 -13.92 42.74 -51.59
C MET A 1 -14.31 41.82 -50.45
N THR A 2 -14.08 40.52 -50.59
CA THR A 2 -14.39 39.50 -49.57
C THR A 2 -13.12 39.21 -48.78
N SER A 3 -13.08 39.62 -47.51
CA SER A 3 -12.00 39.21 -46.60
C SER A 3 -12.04 37.68 -46.42
N PRO A 4 -10.91 36.98 -46.56
CA PRO A 4 -10.85 35.57 -46.22
C PRO A 4 -11.02 35.42 -44.70
N LEU A 5 -11.96 34.56 -44.29
CA LEU A 5 -12.09 34.07 -42.91
C LEU A 5 -10.75 33.43 -42.52
N GLN A 6 -9.94 34.13 -41.72
CA GLN A 6 -8.83 33.49 -41.03
C GLN A 6 -9.40 32.61 -39.92
N PRO A 7 -9.08 31.30 -39.88
CA PRO A 7 -9.50 30.44 -38.79
C PRO A 7 -8.98 31.02 -37.48
N ILE A 8 -9.89 31.33 -36.58
CA ILE A 8 -9.58 31.77 -35.22
C ILE A 8 -8.70 30.67 -34.59
N LEU A 9 -7.56 31.08 -34.04
CA LEU A 9 -6.61 30.26 -33.29
C LEU A 9 -7.28 29.01 -32.70
N GLY A 10 -6.83 27.82 -33.14
CA GLY A 10 -7.43 26.55 -32.76
C GLY A 10 -7.75 26.48 -31.26
N SER A 11 -8.93 25.97 -30.94
CA SER A 11 -9.41 25.84 -29.56
C SER A 11 -8.39 25.10 -28.68
N SER A 12 -8.48 25.26 -27.37
CA SER A 12 -7.57 24.58 -26.43
C SER A 12 -7.53 23.06 -26.66
N CYS A 13 -8.66 22.43 -27.02
CA CYS A 13 -8.73 21.02 -27.39
C CYS A 13 -7.96 20.69 -28.68
N ALA A 14 -8.04 21.55 -29.70
CA ALA A 14 -7.30 21.39 -30.94
C ALA A 14 -5.78 21.55 -30.71
N ARG A 15 -5.37 22.45 -29.82
CA ARG A 15 -3.96 22.60 -29.42
C ARG A 15 -3.47 21.39 -28.64
N ALA A 16 -4.23 20.93 -27.65
CA ALA A 16 -3.90 19.78 -26.79
C ALA A 16 -3.79 18.44 -27.54
N THR A 17 -4.33 18.36 -28.76
CA THR A 17 -4.23 17.17 -29.65
C THR A 17 -3.15 17.32 -30.73
N SER A 18 -2.46 18.46 -30.78
CA SER A 18 -1.36 18.69 -31.73
C SER A 18 -0.15 17.81 -31.43
N ALA A 19 0.66 17.52 -32.45
CA ALA A 19 1.91 16.78 -32.29
C ALA A 19 2.89 17.47 -31.32
N ALA A 20 2.89 18.80 -31.28
CA ALA A 20 3.71 19.59 -30.36
C ALA A 20 3.31 19.38 -28.89
N GLU A 21 2.03 19.21 -28.59
CA GLU A 21 1.53 18.93 -27.24
C GLU A 21 1.59 17.44 -26.89
N MET A 22 1.43 16.54 -27.86
CA MET A 22 1.47 15.09 -27.63
C MET A 22 2.80 14.59 -27.03
N ARG A 23 3.92 15.30 -27.23
CA ARG A 23 5.21 14.96 -26.62
C ARG A 23 5.22 15.02 -25.09
N TYR A 24 4.30 15.79 -24.49
CA TYR A 24 4.15 15.92 -23.05
C TYR A 24 3.17 14.92 -22.45
N ARG A 25 2.49 14.11 -23.27
CA ARG A 25 1.60 13.06 -22.78
C ARG A 25 2.42 11.96 -22.10
N ILE A 26 1.95 11.54 -20.93
CA ILE A 26 2.48 10.37 -20.26
C ILE A 26 2.04 9.13 -21.05
N ASN A 27 2.85 8.72 -22.02
CA ASN A 27 2.67 7.49 -22.80
C ASN A 27 3.31 6.27 -22.12
N ARG A 28 3.42 6.30 -20.79
CA ARG A 28 3.90 5.16 -20.03
C ARG A 28 2.77 4.12 -19.99
N PRO A 29 2.99 2.87 -20.45
CA PRO A 29 2.01 1.82 -20.24
C PRO A 29 1.74 1.71 -18.75
N ILE A 30 0.46 1.75 -18.37
CA ILE A 30 0.05 1.44 -17.00
C ILE A 30 0.30 -0.06 -16.85
N ALA A 31 1.44 -0.44 -16.29
CA ALA A 31 1.62 -1.80 -15.82
C ALA A 31 0.50 -2.08 -14.80
N GLY A 32 -0.21 -3.20 -14.96
CA GLY A 32 -1.19 -3.62 -13.96
C GLY A 32 -0.55 -3.71 -12.57
N ARG A 33 -1.35 -3.59 -11.50
CA ARG A 33 -0.86 -3.74 -10.13
C ARG A 33 -0.22 -5.13 -9.96
N ARG A 34 1.09 -5.17 -9.70
CA ARG A 34 1.90 -6.40 -9.67
C ARG A 34 1.99 -7.04 -8.30
N GLY A 35 1.71 -6.30 -7.23
CA GLY A 35 1.69 -6.91 -5.90
C GLY A 35 1.17 -5.98 -4.84
N VAL A 36 0.10 -6.41 -4.15
CA VAL A 36 -0.26 -5.85 -2.86
C VAL A 36 0.47 -6.66 -1.79
N ARG A 37 1.08 -5.97 -0.82
CA ARG A 37 1.66 -6.59 0.37
C ARG A 37 0.83 -6.20 1.57
N VAL A 38 0.08 -7.16 2.10
CA VAL A 38 -0.70 -6.99 3.32
C VAL A 38 0.18 -7.46 4.47
N ILE A 39 0.58 -6.56 5.35
CA ILE A 39 1.53 -6.83 6.43
C ILE A 39 0.84 -6.66 7.77
N ALA A 40 0.70 -7.74 8.53
CA ALA A 40 0.24 -7.72 9.91
C ALA A 40 1.36 -7.27 10.86
N LEU A 41 1.05 -6.27 11.68
CA LEU A 41 1.98 -5.64 12.63
C LEU A 41 1.89 -6.20 14.05
N ASP A 42 0.88 -7.01 14.35
CA ASP A 42 0.71 -7.68 15.64
C ASP A 42 0.00 -9.03 15.47
N GLY A 43 -0.06 -9.81 16.56
CA GLY A 43 -0.66 -11.14 16.55
C GLY A 43 -2.16 -11.15 16.21
N GLY A 44 -2.91 -10.12 16.60
CA GLY A 44 -4.32 -9.99 16.27
C GLY A 44 -4.51 -9.76 14.76
N ALA A 45 -3.72 -8.86 14.19
CA ALA A 45 -3.69 -8.62 12.76
C ALA A 45 -3.26 -9.86 11.98
N ARG A 46 -2.29 -10.64 12.50
CA ARG A 46 -1.85 -11.91 11.89
C ARG A 46 -3.01 -12.89 11.77
N ALA A 47 -3.77 -13.10 12.84
CA ALA A 47 -4.92 -13.99 12.83
C ALA A 47 -6.06 -13.51 11.89
N ILE A 48 -6.19 -12.20 11.69
CA ILE A 48 -7.13 -11.63 10.70
C ILE A 48 -6.67 -11.95 9.29
N ILE A 49 -5.41 -11.63 8.94
CA ILE A 49 -4.91 -11.84 7.58
C ILE A 49 -4.84 -13.31 7.18
N GLU A 50 -4.59 -14.24 8.11
CA GLU A 50 -4.64 -15.69 7.87
C GLU A 50 -6.04 -16.18 7.51
N ARG A 51 -7.08 -15.58 8.10
CA ARG A 51 -8.47 -15.92 7.75
C ARG A 51 -8.85 -15.31 6.41
N VAL A 52 -8.48 -14.05 6.19
CA VAL A 52 -8.75 -13.34 4.94
C VAL A 52 -8.03 -14.00 3.77
N SER A 53 -6.79 -14.47 3.93
CA SER A 53 -5.98 -15.06 2.86
C SER A 53 -6.56 -16.34 2.25
N SER A 54 -7.54 -16.97 2.89
CA SER A 54 -8.26 -18.14 2.36
C SER A 54 -9.08 -17.84 1.09
N GLN A 55 -9.34 -16.57 0.80
CA GLN A 55 -10.05 -16.13 -0.40
C GLN A 55 -9.08 -15.88 -1.58
N PRO A 56 -9.56 -15.92 -2.84
CA PRO A 56 -8.69 -15.67 -4.00
C PRO A 56 -8.39 -14.17 -4.18
N TRP A 57 -7.18 -13.74 -3.81
CA TRP A 57 -6.75 -12.33 -3.83
C TRP A 57 -5.75 -12.00 -4.95
N GLY A 58 -5.86 -12.62 -6.12
CA GLY A 58 -4.99 -12.35 -7.27
C GLY A 58 -3.50 -12.32 -6.94
N CYS A 59 -2.88 -11.13 -6.97
CA CYS A 59 -1.44 -10.93 -6.69
C CYS A 59 -1.14 -10.44 -5.26
N ALA A 60 -2.09 -10.50 -4.33
CA ALA A 60 -1.87 -10.16 -2.93
C ALA A 60 -0.94 -11.18 -2.27
N ARG A 61 -0.04 -10.68 -1.42
CA ARG A 61 0.68 -11.54 -0.46
C ARG A 61 0.38 -11.07 0.96
N PHE A 62 0.15 -12.05 1.83
CA PHE A 62 -0.19 -11.84 3.23
C PHE A 62 1.02 -12.22 4.08
N LEU A 63 1.54 -11.23 4.79
CA LEU A 63 2.81 -11.31 5.51
C LEU A 63 2.59 -10.84 6.95
N SER A 64 3.37 -11.35 7.88
CA SER A 64 3.42 -10.88 9.27
C SER A 64 4.83 -10.48 9.63
N VAL A 65 4.98 -9.47 10.50
CA VAL A 65 6.29 -9.14 11.06
C VAL A 65 6.80 -10.35 11.83
N ALA A 66 7.96 -10.88 11.44
CA ALA A 66 8.56 -11.99 12.17
C ALA A 66 9.04 -11.51 13.54
N GLU A 67 8.83 -12.32 14.58
CA GLU A 67 9.42 -12.11 15.90
C GLU A 67 10.93 -11.86 15.74
N PRO A 68 11.50 -10.83 16.40
CA PRO A 68 12.93 -10.57 16.32
C PRO A 68 13.67 -11.79 16.86
N ARG A 69 14.22 -12.61 15.95
CA ARG A 69 15.11 -13.71 16.33
C ARG A 69 16.27 -13.07 17.08
N ARG A 70 16.46 -13.46 18.33
CA ARG A 70 17.42 -12.90 19.32
C ARG A 70 18.89 -12.79 18.84
N ASN A 71 19.20 -13.25 17.63
CA ASN A 71 20.50 -13.21 16.98
C ASN A 71 20.39 -12.52 15.61
N ALA A 72 20.41 -11.19 15.56
CA ALA A 72 20.89 -10.43 14.43
C ALA A 72 21.32 -9.05 14.93
N GLY A 73 22.61 -8.75 14.87
CA GLY A 73 23.19 -7.45 15.22
C GLY A 73 22.84 -6.34 14.21
N GLU A 74 21.68 -6.43 13.57
CA GLU A 74 21.27 -5.61 12.43
C GLU A 74 20.07 -4.76 12.84
N GLN A 75 20.38 -3.65 13.51
CA GLN A 75 19.41 -2.60 13.77
C GLN A 75 18.94 -2.03 12.42
N GLY A 76 17.69 -2.28 12.05
CA GLY A 76 17.05 -1.65 10.89
C GLY A 76 16.48 -2.59 9.82
N TRP A 77 16.55 -3.91 9.99
CA TRP A 77 15.94 -4.86 9.05
C TRP A 77 14.71 -5.56 9.65
N VAL A 78 13.61 -5.52 8.90
CA VAL A 78 12.36 -6.23 9.22
C VAL A 78 12.32 -7.49 8.35
N SER A 79 12.22 -8.64 9.00
CA SER A 79 11.92 -9.91 8.34
C SER A 79 10.40 -10.13 8.34
N LEU A 80 9.89 -10.63 7.23
CA LEU A 80 8.47 -10.91 7.04
C LEU A 80 8.26 -12.41 6.94
N LEU A 81 7.17 -12.88 7.51
CA LEU A 81 6.75 -14.27 7.51
C LEU A 81 5.45 -14.41 6.73
N ASP A 82 5.46 -15.22 5.68
CA ASP A 82 4.27 -15.58 4.90
C ASP A 82 3.35 -16.49 5.73
N THR A 83 2.10 -16.61 5.28
CA THR A 83 1.10 -17.55 5.80
C THR A 83 1.56 -19.01 5.75
N ASP A 84 2.38 -19.39 4.76
CA ASP A 84 3.01 -20.72 4.66
C ASP A 84 4.26 -20.88 5.55
N GLY A 85 4.66 -19.84 6.27
CA GLY A 85 5.83 -19.84 7.15
C GLY A 85 7.17 -19.55 6.44
N ALA A 86 7.15 -19.20 5.16
CA ALA A 86 8.34 -18.73 4.45
C ALA A 86 8.79 -17.36 4.97
N VAL A 87 10.09 -17.20 5.22
CA VAL A 87 10.67 -15.92 5.68
C VAL A 87 11.29 -15.19 4.49
N SER A 88 10.96 -13.92 4.33
CA SER A 88 11.55 -13.04 3.31
C SER A 88 11.98 -11.70 3.92
N SER A 89 12.88 -11.00 3.23
CA SER A 89 13.27 -9.66 3.64
C SER A 89 12.22 -8.63 3.20
N LEU A 90 12.03 -7.57 3.98
CA LEU A 90 11.19 -6.45 3.56
C LEU A 90 11.65 -5.86 2.21
N ALA A 91 12.96 -5.84 1.94
CA ALA A 91 13.50 -5.28 0.69
C ALA A 91 13.05 -6.06 -0.55
N ASP A 92 13.02 -7.40 -0.46
CA ASP A 92 12.58 -8.27 -1.55
C ASP A 92 11.08 -8.11 -1.78
N GLU A 93 10.28 -8.06 -0.71
CA GLU A 93 8.83 -7.92 -0.83
C GLU A 93 8.41 -6.57 -1.40
N LEU A 94 9.16 -5.51 -1.10
CA LEU A 94 8.91 -4.16 -1.64
C LEU A 94 9.47 -3.94 -3.05
N ALA A 95 10.27 -4.86 -3.59
CA ALA A 95 10.83 -4.72 -4.94
C ALA A 95 9.74 -4.70 -6.03
N ASP A 96 8.70 -5.51 -5.82
CA ASP A 96 7.59 -5.69 -6.77
C ASP A 96 6.23 -5.14 -6.24
N ALA A 97 6.23 -4.50 -5.08
CA ALA A 97 5.01 -4.00 -4.45
C ALA A 97 4.61 -2.62 -5.01
N ASP A 98 3.35 -2.48 -5.41
CA ASP A 98 2.76 -1.18 -5.77
C ASP A 98 1.96 -0.58 -4.61
N VAL A 99 1.48 -1.45 -3.71
CA VAL A 99 0.69 -1.09 -2.55
C VAL A 99 1.14 -1.91 -1.35
N VAL A 100 1.32 -1.24 -0.21
CA VAL A 100 1.52 -1.87 1.09
C VAL A 100 0.33 -1.53 1.96
N VAL A 101 -0.29 -2.54 2.54
CA VAL A 101 -1.38 -2.41 3.51
C VAL A 101 -0.86 -2.89 4.85
N MET A 102 -0.60 -1.97 5.79
CA MET A 102 -0.24 -2.32 7.15
C MET A 102 -1.51 -2.55 7.96
N VAL A 103 -1.68 -3.74 8.53
CA VAL A 103 -2.83 -4.12 9.35
C VAL A 103 -2.38 -4.23 10.80
N ALA A 104 -3.08 -3.58 11.71
CA ALA A 104 -2.81 -3.61 13.14
C ALA A 104 -4.11 -3.69 13.94
N THR A 105 -4.02 -4.20 15.17
CA THR A 105 -5.08 -4.18 16.17
C THR A 105 -4.68 -3.27 17.33
N THR A 106 -4.64 -3.77 18.56
CA THR A 106 -4.37 -3.00 19.78
C THR A 106 -2.90 -2.94 20.17
N GLY A 107 -2.00 -3.61 19.42
CA GLY A 107 -0.60 -3.79 19.82
C GLY A 107 0.40 -3.68 18.67
N GLY A 108 0.08 -2.90 17.63
CA GLY A 108 0.91 -2.79 16.43
C GLY A 108 2.36 -2.43 16.75
N ASP A 109 3.31 -3.18 16.19
CA ASP A 109 4.73 -2.90 16.34
C ASP A 109 5.09 -1.56 15.66
N ALA A 110 5.26 -0.52 16.47
CA ALA A 110 5.57 0.83 16.01
C ALA A 110 6.94 0.93 15.34
N ALA A 111 7.92 0.11 15.75
CA ALA A 111 9.24 0.11 15.15
C ALA A 111 9.17 -0.52 13.75
N ALA A 112 8.51 -1.68 13.62
CA ALA A 112 8.31 -2.32 12.33
C ALA A 112 7.48 -1.43 11.39
N ALA A 113 6.39 -0.83 11.88
CA ALA A 113 5.56 0.10 11.11
C ALA A 113 6.39 1.27 10.56
N SER A 114 7.25 1.88 11.40
CA SER A 114 8.11 2.99 10.99
C SER A 114 9.09 2.58 9.88
N ILE A 115 9.74 1.42 10.02
CA ILE A 115 10.67 0.89 9.01
C ILE A 115 9.95 0.59 7.70
N ILE A 116 8.78 -0.07 7.75
CA ILE A 116 7.95 -0.38 6.58
C ILE A 116 7.48 0.90 5.90
N GLY A 117 6.95 1.86 6.66
CA GLY A 117 6.46 3.14 6.15
C GLY A 117 7.57 3.98 5.49
N ALA A 118 8.75 4.06 6.11
CA ALA A 118 9.90 4.75 5.55
C ALA A 118 10.39 4.07 4.25
N ALA A 119 10.54 2.74 4.25
CA ALA A 119 10.97 1.98 3.08
C ALA A 119 9.99 2.12 1.90
N SER A 120 8.68 2.11 2.20
CA SER A 120 7.62 2.31 1.20
C SER A 120 7.64 3.73 0.62
N THR A 121 7.87 4.73 1.47
CA THR A 121 7.94 6.15 1.07
C THR A 121 9.10 6.40 0.11
N VAL A 122 10.30 5.89 0.43
CA VAL A 122 11.50 6.03 -0.43
C VAL A 122 11.28 5.41 -1.81
N ARG A 123 10.46 4.36 -1.90
CA ARG A 123 10.12 3.65 -3.16
C ARG A 123 8.88 4.19 -3.86
N ALA A 124 8.25 5.24 -3.34
CA ALA A 124 6.99 5.80 -3.84
C ALA A 124 5.83 4.78 -3.90
N ILE A 125 5.85 3.78 -3.01
CA ILE A 125 4.82 2.76 -2.89
C ILE A 125 3.63 3.36 -2.13
N MET A 126 2.40 3.05 -2.56
CA MET A 126 1.21 3.52 -1.85
C MET A 126 1.05 2.75 -0.54
N THR A 127 1.15 3.46 0.59
CA THR A 127 0.96 2.86 1.91
C THR A 127 -0.45 3.17 2.44
N ALA A 128 -1.22 2.12 2.72
CA ALA A 128 -2.46 2.18 3.47
C ALA A 128 -2.27 1.56 4.87
N GLY A 129 -2.93 2.10 5.88
CA GLY A 129 -3.02 1.53 7.21
C GLY A 129 -4.46 1.11 7.51
N VAL A 130 -4.63 -0.05 8.12
CA VAL A 130 -5.92 -0.54 8.61
C VAL A 130 -5.76 -0.89 10.08
N VAL A 131 -6.54 -0.22 10.93
CA VAL A 131 -6.60 -0.50 12.36
C VAL A 131 -7.93 -1.18 12.65
N VAL A 132 -7.89 -2.43 13.11
CA VAL A 132 -9.07 -3.20 13.52
C VAL A 132 -9.12 -3.22 15.04
N GLY A 133 -10.11 -2.55 15.61
CA GLY A 133 -10.35 -2.52 17.04
C GLY A 133 -11.00 -1.23 17.49
N GLU A 134 -11.39 -1.20 18.77
CA GLU A 134 -12.13 -0.11 19.37
C GLU A 134 -11.41 0.47 20.60
N GLY A 135 -11.81 1.69 20.98
CA GLY A 135 -11.36 2.33 22.21
C GLY A 135 -9.93 2.88 22.20
N ALA A 136 -9.36 3.00 23.40
CA ALA A 136 -8.10 3.72 23.63
C ALA A 136 -6.89 3.03 22.97
N ALA A 137 -6.86 1.70 22.93
CA ALA A 137 -5.76 0.96 22.33
C ALA A 137 -5.69 1.15 20.80
N ALA A 138 -6.84 1.10 20.12
CA ALA A 138 -6.91 1.45 18.70
C ALA A 138 -6.44 2.89 18.43
N SER A 139 -6.75 3.82 19.34
CA SER A 139 -6.32 5.22 19.21
C SER A 139 -4.80 5.39 19.28
N GLN A 140 -4.10 4.58 20.08
CA GLN A 140 -2.64 4.56 20.14
C GLN A 140 -2.04 4.00 18.85
N THR A 141 -2.56 2.89 18.34
CA THR A 141 -2.14 2.32 17.04
C THR A 141 -2.35 3.31 15.89
N VAL A 142 -3.47 4.04 15.89
CA VAL A 142 -3.76 5.10 14.92
C VAL A 142 -2.70 6.20 14.97
N ALA A 143 -2.30 6.64 16.16
CA ALA A 143 -1.27 7.67 16.31
C ALA A 143 0.08 7.24 15.72
N VAL A 144 0.42 5.96 15.84
CA VAL A 144 1.63 5.36 15.26
C VAL A 144 1.56 5.29 13.73
N LEU A 145 0.43 4.85 13.17
CA LEU A 145 0.31 4.63 11.72
C LEU A 145 0.02 5.90 10.92
N ARG A 146 -0.63 6.90 11.51
CA ARG A 146 -1.03 8.15 10.83
C ARG A 146 0.11 8.87 10.10
N PRO A 147 1.34 9.02 10.64
CA PRO A 147 2.43 9.66 9.89
C PRO A 147 3.02 8.78 8.78
N LEU A 148 2.73 7.48 8.78
CA LEU A 148 3.38 6.48 7.90
C LEU A 148 2.48 6.05 6.74
N ALA A 149 1.17 6.13 6.92
CA ALA A 149 0.18 5.75 5.93
C ALA A 149 -0.38 6.98 5.20
N ARG A 150 -0.55 6.87 3.88
CA ARG A 150 -1.20 7.91 3.06
C ARG A 150 -2.72 7.85 3.17
N VAL A 151 -3.25 6.67 3.48
CA VAL A 151 -4.66 6.40 3.76
C VAL A 151 -4.73 5.57 5.03
N LEU A 152 -5.58 5.95 5.98
CA LEU A 152 -5.77 5.22 7.23
C LEU A 152 -7.26 4.91 7.41
N VAL A 153 -7.57 3.63 7.61
CA VAL A 153 -8.93 3.14 7.91
C VAL A 153 -8.93 2.60 9.33
N VAL A 154 -9.97 2.95 10.08
CA VAL A 154 -10.20 2.46 11.44
C VAL A 154 -11.55 1.78 11.44
N SER A 155 -11.59 0.52 11.83
CA SER A 155 -12.81 -0.29 11.88
C SER A 155 -12.88 -1.11 13.16
N GLY A 156 -14.10 -1.38 13.64
CA GLY A 156 -14.36 -2.39 14.68
C GLY A 156 -14.51 -3.81 14.12
N HIS A 157 -14.57 -3.96 12.80
CA HIS A 157 -14.96 -5.19 12.10
C HIS A 157 -13.82 -5.69 11.21
N GLU A 158 -13.61 -7.00 11.19
CA GLU A 158 -12.54 -7.61 10.40
C GLU A 158 -12.88 -7.73 8.92
N GLU A 159 -14.17 -7.84 8.59
CA GLU A 159 -14.71 -7.89 7.23
C GLU A 159 -14.34 -6.64 6.41
N ASP A 160 -14.13 -5.51 7.07
CA ASP A 160 -13.70 -4.26 6.43
C ASP A 160 -12.31 -4.39 5.80
N VAL A 161 -11.46 -5.30 6.31
CA VAL A 161 -10.17 -5.61 5.68
C VAL A 161 -10.40 -6.27 4.31
N SER A 162 -11.30 -7.26 4.22
CA SER A 162 -11.64 -7.90 2.95
C SER A 162 -12.33 -6.95 1.98
N ASP A 163 -13.21 -6.08 2.46
CA ASP A 163 -13.89 -5.08 1.62
C ASP A 163 -12.89 -4.07 1.04
N LEU A 164 -11.92 -3.64 1.86
CA LEU A 164 -10.85 -2.76 1.40
C LEU A 164 -9.97 -3.42 0.35
N LEU A 165 -9.58 -4.67 0.55
CA LEU A 165 -8.80 -5.42 -0.44
C LEU A 165 -9.61 -5.62 -1.73
N SER A 166 -10.90 -5.91 -1.63
CA SER A 166 -11.79 -6.02 -2.80
C SER A 166 -11.89 -4.69 -3.57
N ALA A 167 -11.95 -3.57 -2.85
CA ALA A 167 -11.95 -2.22 -3.46
C ALA A 167 -10.62 -1.88 -4.15
N LEU A 168 -9.50 -2.43 -3.66
CA LEU A 168 -8.20 -2.33 -4.32
C LEU A 168 -8.10 -3.20 -5.59
N ARG A 169 -9.14 -3.98 -5.92
CA ARG A 169 -9.21 -4.90 -7.07
C ARG A 169 -8.01 -5.83 -7.12
N VAL A 170 -7.69 -6.41 -5.96
CA VAL A 170 -6.61 -7.40 -5.86
C VAL A 170 -7.12 -8.77 -6.25
#